data_AF-A0A1F8YNC1-F1
#
_entry.id   AF-A0A1F8YNC1-F1
#
_cell.length_a   1.000
_cell.length_b   1.000
_cell.length_c   1.000
_cell.angle_alpha   90.00
_cell.angle_beta   90.00
_cell.angle_gamma   90.00
#
_symmetry.space_group_name_H-M   'P 1'
#
loop_
_entity.id
_entity.type
_entity.pdbx_description
1 polymer ?
#
loop_
_entity_poly.entity_id
_entity_poly.type
_entity_poly.pdbx_seq_one_letter_code
_entity_poly.pdbx_strand_id
1 'polypeptide(L)'
;MSGGSISRKEAVTMQKYETAILFDPELPEERRKEFLAKLGGVVSSFRGEVVKQDDWGIRKLAYQIMKKGNGYYTFLVYSGERGVVEEVERNLKIFDGILRYLTSRVEIEAKVAPPAGVEETPPAAPGEPEGSAPGEPASTA
;
A
#
# COMPACT_ATOMS: atom_id res chain seq x y z
N MET A 1 38.94 -8.54 43.45
CA MET A 1 37.57 -9.06 43.62
C MET A 1 36.86 -8.92 42.30
N SER A 2 36.55 -10.07 41.72
CA SER A 2 35.86 -10.24 40.45
C SER A 2 34.38 -9.87 40.59
N GLY A 3 33.78 -9.45 39.47
CA GLY A 3 32.39 -9.78 39.18
C GLY A 3 31.42 -8.62 39.28
N GLY A 4 30.84 -8.26 38.12
CA GLY A 4 29.58 -7.52 38.12
C GLY A 4 29.25 -6.70 36.88
N SER A 5 29.84 -6.93 35.70
CA SER A 5 29.33 -6.33 34.46
C SER A 5 27.95 -6.92 34.17
N ILE A 6 26.91 -6.20 34.52
CA ILE A 6 25.53 -6.51 34.11
C ILE A 6 25.48 -6.22 32.60
N SER A 7 25.73 -7.25 31.80
CA SER A 7 25.34 -7.28 30.39
C SER A 7 23.83 -7.14 30.33
N ARG A 8 23.34 -5.90 30.23
CA ARG A 8 22.01 -5.64 29.70
C ARG A 8 22.05 -6.16 28.27
N LYS A 9 21.47 -7.33 28.06
CA LYS A 9 21.15 -7.84 26.73
C LYS A 9 20.14 -6.84 26.16
N GLU A 10 20.61 -5.79 25.50
CA GLU A 10 19.76 -4.87 24.76
C GLU A 10 19.08 -5.70 23.67
N ALA A 11 17.81 -6.02 23.89
CA ALA A 11 16.94 -6.33 22.77
C ALA A 11 16.87 -5.03 21.96
N VAL A 12 17.67 -4.93 20.90
CA VAL A 12 17.56 -3.86 19.92
C VAL A 12 16.23 -4.09 19.20
N THR A 13 15.15 -3.54 19.74
CA THR A 13 13.88 -3.49 19.03
C THR A 13 14.07 -2.51 17.87
N MET A 14 14.19 -3.05 16.65
CA MET A 14 14.23 -2.27 15.42
C MET A 14 13.03 -1.32 15.40
N GLN A 15 13.29 -0.03 15.23
CA GLN A 15 12.22 0.95 15.19
C GLN A 15 11.40 0.75 13.91
N LYS A 16 10.08 0.85 14.04
CA LYS A 16 9.15 0.80 12.91
C LYS A 16 8.77 2.22 12.52
N TYR A 17 8.62 2.43 11.23
CA TYR A 17 8.23 3.68 10.61
C TYR A 17 7.09 3.41 9.64
N GLU A 18 6.19 4.38 9.54
CA GLU A 18 5.20 4.44 8.49
C GLU A 18 5.50 5.67 7.64
N THR A 19 5.53 5.48 6.33
CA THR A 19 5.62 6.57 5.37
C THR A 19 4.37 6.60 4.51
N ALA A 20 3.59 7.67 4.66
CA ALA A 20 2.50 7.99 3.76
C ALA A 20 3.08 8.67 2.52
N ILE A 21 2.81 8.11 1.35
CA ILE A 21 3.30 8.58 0.06
C ILE A 21 2.09 9.03 -0.76
N LEU A 22 2.16 10.26 -1.25
CA LEU A 22 1.18 10.82 -2.18
C LEU A 22 1.82 10.92 -3.56
N PHE A 23 1.48 10.01 -4.46
CA PHE A 23 1.94 10.03 -5.84
C PHE A 23 1.07 10.96 -6.70
N ASP A 24 1.67 11.46 -7.78
CA ASP A 24 0.93 12.13 -8.86
C ASP A 24 -0.12 11.16 -9.41
N PRO A 25 -1.41 11.56 -9.48
CA PRO A 25 -2.47 10.68 -9.98
C PRO A 25 -2.28 10.26 -11.45
N GLU A 26 -1.50 10.99 -12.24
CA GLU A 26 -1.20 10.68 -13.64
C GLU A 26 0.03 9.78 -13.80
N LEU A 27 0.75 9.49 -12.71
CA LEU A 27 1.88 8.56 -12.75
C LEU A 27 1.37 7.14 -13.10
N PRO A 28 1.98 6.45 -14.07
CA PRO A 28 1.59 5.08 -14.39
C PRO A 28 1.76 4.13 -13.20
N GLU A 29 0.91 3.10 -13.11
CA GLU A 29 0.94 2.14 -12.01
C GLU A 29 2.25 1.35 -11.97
N GLU A 30 2.76 0.98 -13.14
CA GLU A 30 4.03 0.26 -13.30
C GLU A 30 5.18 1.06 -12.67
N ARG A 31 5.23 2.38 -12.95
CA ARG A 31 6.24 3.26 -12.35
C ARG A 31 6.13 3.38 -10.84
N ARG A 32 4.91 3.41 -10.29
CA ARG A 32 4.70 3.38 -8.84
C ARG A 32 5.24 2.09 -8.24
N LYS A 33 4.89 0.94 -8.83
CA LYS A 33 5.33 -0.38 -8.35
C LYS A 33 6.85 -0.55 -8.43
N GLU A 34 7.47 -0.15 -9.53
CA GLU A 34 8.93 -0.15 -9.68
C GLU A 34 9.62 0.69 -8.61
N PHE A 35 9.08 1.88 -8.33
CA PHE A 35 9.62 2.76 -7.31
C PHE A 35 9.44 2.20 -5.89
N LEU A 36 8.28 1.62 -5.58
CA LEU A 36 8.04 0.95 -4.29
C LEU A 36 8.96 -0.26 -4.10
N ALA A 37 9.20 -1.05 -5.14
CA ALA A 37 10.17 -2.15 -5.10
C ALA A 37 11.60 -1.64 -4.86
N LYS A 38 11.99 -0.52 -5.48
CA LYS A 38 13.27 0.16 -5.22
C LYS A 38 13.38 0.59 -3.75
N LEU A 39 12.32 1.18 -3.17
CA LEU A 39 12.29 1.53 -1.75
C LEU A 39 12.44 0.29 -0.86
N GLY A 40 11.82 -0.83 -1.20
CA GLY A 40 12.04 -2.10 -0.50
C GLY A 40 13.50 -2.56 -0.52
N GLY A 41 14.20 -2.38 -1.64
CA GLY A 41 15.63 -2.64 -1.75
C GLY A 41 16.49 -1.70 -0.89
N VAL A 42 16.13 -0.41 -0.83
CA VAL A 42 16.76 0.57 0.07
C VAL A 42 16.60 0.14 1.51
N VAL A 43 15.38 -0.16 1.95
CA VAL A 43 15.10 -0.63 3.32
C VAL A 43 15.93 -1.88 3.66
N SER A 44 15.98 -2.85 2.74
CA SER A 44 16.78 -4.08 2.91
C SER A 44 18.29 -3.79 3.06
N SER A 45 18.81 -2.77 2.37
CA SER A 45 20.22 -2.37 2.46
C SER A 45 20.58 -1.81 3.85
N PHE A 46 19.60 -1.32 4.61
CA PHE A 46 19.74 -0.83 5.98
C PHE A 46 19.31 -1.86 7.02
N ARG A 47 19.41 -3.16 6.68
CA ARG A 47 18.99 -4.30 7.52
C ARG A 47 17.55 -4.18 8.01
N GLY A 48 16.73 -3.51 7.22
CA GLY A 48 15.32 -3.31 7.46
C GLY A 48 14.46 -4.31 6.70
N GLU A 49 13.18 -4.30 7.03
CA GLU A 49 12.16 -5.11 6.37
C GLU A 49 10.91 -4.25 6.13
N VAL A 50 10.29 -4.40 4.96
CA VAL A 50 8.95 -3.86 4.69
C VAL A 50 7.93 -4.76 5.36
N VAL A 51 7.23 -4.21 6.35
CA VAL A 51 6.24 -4.93 7.17
C VAL A 51 4.88 -4.94 6.48
N LYS A 52 4.49 -3.83 5.83
CA LYS A 52 3.18 -3.68 5.21
C LYS A 52 3.23 -2.63 4.10
N GLN A 53 2.48 -2.88 3.04
CA GLN A 53 2.17 -1.88 2.02
C GLN A 53 0.65 -1.85 1.85
N ASP A 54 0.04 -0.67 2.02
CA ASP A 54 -1.38 -0.45 1.80
C ASP A 54 -1.60 0.60 0.70
N ASP A 55 -2.21 0.18 -0.41
CA ASP A 55 -2.56 1.06 -1.51
C ASP A 55 -4.00 1.55 -1.37
N TRP A 56 -4.17 2.85 -1.18
CA TRP A 56 -5.48 3.50 -0.94
C TRP A 56 -6.11 4.06 -2.20
N GLY A 57 -5.41 4.01 -3.34
CA GLY A 57 -5.88 4.51 -4.62
C GLY A 57 -5.93 6.05 -4.70
N ILE A 58 -6.64 6.54 -5.72
CA ILE A 58 -6.81 7.98 -5.97
C ILE A 58 -7.84 8.56 -4.99
N ARG A 59 -7.47 9.64 -4.30
CA ARG A 59 -8.36 10.38 -3.40
C ARG A 59 -8.29 11.87 -3.66
N LYS A 60 -9.41 12.56 -3.42
CA LYS A 60 -9.52 14.02 -3.53
C LYS A 60 -8.75 14.70 -2.39
N LEU A 61 -7.96 15.71 -2.74
CA LEU A 61 -7.20 16.53 -1.80
C LEU A 61 -8.06 17.69 -1.29
N ALA A 62 -7.82 18.12 -0.05
CA ALA A 62 -8.51 19.29 0.53
C ALA A 62 -8.19 20.60 -0.21
N TYR A 63 -6.98 20.68 -0.76
CA TYR A 63 -6.49 21.78 -1.59
C TYR A 63 -5.54 21.25 -2.65
N GLN A 64 -5.31 22.03 -3.71
CA GLN A 64 -4.47 21.60 -4.80
C GLN A 64 -2.99 21.59 -4.39
N ILE A 65 -2.28 20.52 -4.75
CA ILE A 65 -0.82 20.40 -4.61
C ILE A 65 -0.26 20.31 -6.01
N MET A 66 0.66 21.22 -6.38
CA MET A 66 1.21 21.30 -7.74
C MET A 66 0.12 21.29 -8.83
N LYS A 67 -0.98 22.04 -8.60
CA LYS A 67 -2.19 22.11 -9.46
C LYS A 67 -2.99 20.81 -9.59
N LYS A 68 -2.64 19.73 -8.88
CA LYS A 68 -3.43 18.50 -8.80
C LYS A 68 -4.41 18.57 -7.64
N GLY A 69 -5.70 18.30 -7.92
CA GLY A 69 -6.75 18.20 -6.90
C GLY A 69 -6.97 16.79 -6.35
N ASN A 70 -6.30 15.80 -6.93
CA ASN A 70 -6.34 14.40 -6.52
C ASN A 70 -4.90 13.90 -6.33
N GLY A 71 -4.72 12.81 -5.59
CA GLY A 71 -3.45 12.10 -5.53
C GLY A 71 -3.65 10.63 -5.18
N TYR A 72 -2.68 9.80 -5.55
CA TYR A 72 -2.71 8.37 -5.28
C TYR A 72 -1.97 8.08 -3.96
N TYR A 73 -2.68 7.56 -2.97
CA TYR A 73 -2.13 7.29 -1.64
C TYR A 73 -1.59 5.87 -1.52
N THR A 74 -0.37 5.75 -1.02
CA THR A 74 0.24 4.48 -0.60
C THR A 74 0.87 4.65 0.77
N PHE A 75 0.63 3.72 1.68
CA PHE A 75 1.26 3.67 2.99
C PHE A 75 2.27 2.54 3.03
N LEU A 76 3.49 2.85 3.43
CA LEU A 76 4.59 1.89 3.55
C LEU A 76 5.04 1.81 5.00
N VAL A 77 4.81 0.66 5.63
CA VAL A 77 5.30 0.35 6.97
C VAL A 77 6.57 -0.47 6.83
N TYR A 78 7.65 -0.02 7.45
CA TYR A 78 8.92 -0.71 7.42
C TYR A 78 9.67 -0.56 8.75
N SER A 79 10.64 -1.44 8.96
CA SER A 79 11.60 -1.37 10.05
C SER A 79 13.01 -1.21 9.50
N GLY A 80 13.96 -0.78 10.32
CA GLY A 80 15.37 -0.76 9.93
C GLY A 80 16.28 -0.09 10.95
N GLU A 81 17.58 -0.16 10.68
CA GLU A 81 18.61 0.50 11.50
C GLU A 81 18.59 2.03 11.32
N ARG A 82 19.45 2.73 12.08
CA ARG A 82 19.60 4.19 11.97
C ARG A 82 19.95 4.57 10.53
N GLY A 83 19.31 5.64 10.03
CA GLY A 83 19.53 6.16 8.69
C GLY A 83 18.58 5.62 7.62
N VAL A 84 17.80 4.56 7.88
CA VAL A 84 16.84 4.03 6.91
C VAL A 84 15.82 5.08 6.45
N VAL A 85 15.32 5.90 7.37
CA VAL A 85 14.37 6.98 7.09
C VAL A 85 14.99 8.04 6.18
N GLU A 86 16.24 8.43 6.48
CA GLU A 86 16.94 9.46 5.69
C GLU A 86 17.12 9.02 4.25
N GLU A 87 17.48 7.74 4.01
CA GLU A 87 17.67 7.24 2.66
C GLU A 87 16.32 7.02 1.93
N VAL A 88 15.28 6.57 2.63
CA VAL A 88 13.92 6.46 2.06
C VAL A 88 13.42 7.85 1.65
N GLU A 89 13.52 8.85 2.52
CA GLU A 89 13.12 10.23 2.22
C GLU A 89 13.96 10.83 1.09
N ARG A 90 15.26 10.54 1.04
CA ARG A 90 16.13 10.98 -0.06
C ARG A 90 15.64 10.44 -1.39
N ASN A 91 15.29 9.14 -1.47
CA ASN A 91 14.75 8.55 -2.69
C ASN A 91 13.39 9.14 -3.06
N LEU A 92 12.53 9.43 -2.07
CA LEU A 92 11.23 10.10 -2.28
C LEU A 92 11.39 11.52 -2.84
N LYS A 93 12.37 12.30 -2.35
CA LYS A 93 12.68 13.65 -2.85
C LYS A 93 13.21 13.65 -4.28
N ILE A 94 13.95 12.61 -4.67
CA ILE A 94 14.60 12.50 -5.99
C ILE A 94 13.60 12.03 -7.05
N PHE A 95 12.56 11.29 -6.66
CA PHE A 95 11.65 10.68 -7.62
C PHE A 95 10.63 11.68 -8.17
N ASP A 96 10.68 11.89 -9.49
CA ASP A 96 9.69 12.66 -10.24
C ASP A 96 8.36 11.90 -10.29
N GLY A 97 7.43 12.30 -9.42
CA GLY A 97 6.13 11.65 -9.27
C GLY A 97 5.59 11.63 -7.84
N ILE A 98 6.34 12.15 -6.86
CA ILE A 98 5.83 12.37 -5.50
C ILE A 98 5.27 13.79 -5.38
N LEU A 99 4.00 13.91 -4.99
CA LEU A 99 3.39 15.19 -4.63
C LEU A 99 3.74 15.60 -3.20
N ARG A 100 3.72 14.64 -2.28
CA ARG A 100 4.06 14.83 -0.87
C ARG A 100 4.35 13.48 -0.21
N TYR A 101 5.11 13.50 0.87
CA TYR A 101 5.25 12.35 1.75
C TYR A 101 5.29 12.81 3.21
N LEU A 102 5.01 11.90 4.14
CA LEU A 102 5.13 12.10 5.57
C LEU A 102 5.63 10.80 6.20
N THR A 103 6.74 10.87 6.92
CA THR A 103 7.26 9.74 7.69
C THR A 103 6.99 9.96 9.17
N SER A 104 6.48 8.93 9.84
CA SER A 104 6.24 8.92 11.28
C SER A 104 6.82 7.65 11.89
N ARG A 105 7.30 7.75 13.13
CA ARG A 105 7.66 6.57 13.92
C ARG A 105 6.39 5.98 14.50
N VAL A 106 6.25 4.67 14.39
CA VAL A 106 5.02 3.97 14.79
C VAL A 106 5.35 2.86 15.78
N GLU A 107 4.53 2.75 16.83
CA GLU A 107 4.55 1.63 17.77
C GLU A 107 3.46 0.65 17.34
N ILE A 108 3.70 -0.04 16.23
CA ILE A 108 2.75 -1.05 15.74
C ILE A 108 3.01 -2.35 16.51
N GLU A 109 2.16 -2.65 17.49
CA GLU A 109 1.78 -4.02 17.79
C GLU A 109 1.01 -4.52 16.56
N ALA A 110 1.58 -5.46 15.83
CA ALA A 110 0.95 -6.01 14.64
C ALA A 110 -0.24 -6.90 15.07
N LYS A 111 -1.34 -6.29 15.51
CA LYS A 111 -2.64 -6.95 15.44
C LYS A 111 -3.00 -6.96 13.97
N VAL A 112 -2.60 -8.03 13.29
CA VAL A 112 -3.21 -8.41 12.02
C VAL A 112 -4.68 -8.60 12.33
N ALA A 113 -5.47 -7.56 12.09
CA ALA A 113 -6.91 -7.75 11.97
C ALA A 113 -7.08 -8.74 10.82
N PRO A 114 -7.76 -9.89 11.03
CA PRO A 114 -8.18 -10.70 9.89
C PRO A 114 -8.96 -9.77 8.95
N PRO A 115 -8.83 -9.91 7.63
CA PRO A 115 -9.48 -9.03 6.67
C PRO A 115 -10.96 -8.96 7.03
N ALA A 116 -11.40 -7.78 7.46
CA ALA A 116 -12.79 -7.49 7.72
C ALA A 116 -13.54 -7.73 6.41
N GLY A 117 -14.54 -8.61 6.48
CA GLY A 117 -15.59 -8.88 5.51
C GLY A 117 -15.35 -8.40 4.08
N VAL A 118 -15.13 -9.35 3.18
CA VAL A 118 -15.73 -9.24 1.85
C VAL A 118 -17.25 -9.16 2.07
N GLU A 119 -17.78 -7.94 2.14
CA GLU A 119 -19.19 -7.69 1.98
C GLU A 119 -19.48 -7.90 0.48
N GLU A 120 -19.69 -9.16 0.11
CA GLU A 120 -20.23 -9.56 -1.18
C GLU A 120 -21.62 -8.94 -1.28
N THR A 121 -21.72 -7.84 -2.02
CA THR A 121 -23.02 -7.39 -2.50
C THR A 121 -23.44 -8.39 -3.58
N PRO A 122 -24.56 -9.11 -3.42
CA PRO A 122 -25.00 -10.07 -4.43
C PRO A 122 -25.29 -9.34 -5.75
N PRO A 123 -24.77 -9.79 -6.91
CA PRO A 123 -25.25 -9.28 -8.18
C PRO A 123 -26.72 -9.67 -8.36
N ALA A 124 -27.48 -8.67 -8.81
CA ALA A 124 -28.90 -8.73 -9.09
C ALA A 124 -29.31 -9.93 -9.95
N ALA A 125 -30.52 -10.41 -9.68
CA ALA A 125 -31.19 -11.56 -10.29
C ALA A 125 -31.10 -11.61 -11.84
N PRO A 126 -31.02 -12.81 -12.43
CA PRO A 126 -31.20 -12.98 -13.87
C PRO A 126 -32.67 -12.71 -14.23
N GLY A 127 -32.89 -11.73 -15.10
CA GLY A 127 -34.20 -11.51 -15.72
C GLY A 127 -34.58 -12.71 -16.59
N GLU A 128 -35.81 -13.19 -16.39
CA GLU A 128 -36.52 -14.07 -17.31
C GLU A 128 -36.56 -13.49 -18.74
N PRO A 129 -36.34 -14.31 -19.78
CA PRO A 129 -36.91 -14.06 -21.08
C PRO A 129 -38.20 -14.89 -21.25
N GLU A 130 -39.34 -14.21 -21.19
CA GLU A 130 -40.63 -14.72 -21.67
C GLU A 130 -40.61 -14.83 -23.21
N GLY A 131 -40.89 -16.05 -23.71
CA GLY A 131 -41.75 -16.33 -24.87
C GLY A 131 -41.43 -15.74 -26.24
N SER A 132 -41.01 -16.60 -27.17
CA SER A 132 -41.61 -16.64 -28.51
C SER A 132 -41.44 -18.02 -29.16
N ALA A 133 -42.55 -18.52 -29.68
CA ALA A 133 -42.80 -19.88 -30.15
C ALA A 133 -41.99 -20.27 -31.41
N PRO A 134 -41.73 -21.57 -31.63
CA PRO A 134 -41.53 -22.12 -32.96
C PRO A 134 -42.86 -22.63 -33.53
N GLY A 135 -43.23 -22.10 -34.71
CA GLY A 135 -44.35 -22.59 -35.49
C GLY A 135 -44.11 -24.01 -36.03
N GLU A 136 -45.19 -24.79 -36.07
CA GLU A 136 -45.33 -25.96 -36.92
C GLU A 136 -44.95 -25.64 -38.37
N PRO A 137 -44.42 -26.64 -39.08
CA PRO A 137 -45.06 -26.95 -40.34
C PRO A 137 -45.57 -28.39 -40.39
N ALA A 138 -46.83 -28.50 -40.81
CA ALA A 138 -47.42 -29.70 -41.35
C ALA A 138 -46.54 -30.29 -42.46
N SER A 139 -46.36 -31.62 -42.43
CA SER A 139 -46.25 -32.39 -43.67
C SER A 139 -47.13 -33.62 -43.59
N THR A 140 -48.10 -33.61 -44.50
CA THR A 140 -48.76 -34.77 -45.07
C THR A 140 -47.71 -35.78 -45.59
N ALA A 141 -47.97 -37.08 -45.36
CA ALA A 141 -47.76 -38.24 -46.23
C ALA A 141 -47.90 -39.53 -45.41
#